data_AF-A0A2M9P8L9-F1
#
_entry.id   AF-A0A2M9P8L9-F1
#
_cell.length_a   1.000
_cell.length_b   1.000
_cell.length_c   1.000
_cell.angle_alpha   90.00
_cell.angle_beta   90.00
_cell.angle_gamma   90.00
#
_symmetry.space_group_name_H-M   'P 1'
#
loop_
_entity.id
_entity.type
_entity.pdbx_description
1 polymer ?
#
loop_
_entity_poly.entity_id
_entity_poly.type
_entity_poly.pdbx_seq_one_letter_code
_entity_poly.pdbx_strand_id
1 'polypeptide(L)'
;MQGVDNLTDFIAASCALTLEGRVADIRCPVLLTTAEGDPMSKGAEALAAELPGPATLLRFTSAEGAGDHCSMRNRTLLNRRVLAWLDETLGASG
;
A
#
# COMPACT_ATOMS: atom_id res chain seq x y z
N MET A 1 -16.73 7.75 9.38
CA MET A 1 -16.55 8.33 10.74
C MET A 1 -16.59 7.18 11.72
N GLN A 2 -15.62 7.04 12.62
CA GLN A 2 -15.38 5.84 13.45
C GLN A 2 -16.44 5.57 14.56
N GLY A 3 -17.62 6.21 14.50
CA GLY A 3 -18.74 5.93 15.41
C GLY A 3 -18.53 6.35 16.87
N VAL A 4 -17.58 7.25 17.15
CA VAL A 4 -17.26 7.76 18.49
C VAL A 4 -17.66 9.23 18.64
N ASP A 5 -18.00 9.64 19.86
CA ASP A 5 -18.69 10.90 20.14
C ASP A 5 -17.77 12.07 20.49
N ASN A 6 -16.47 11.84 20.65
CA ASN A 6 -15.51 12.88 21.01
C ASN A 6 -14.13 12.68 20.37
N LEU A 7 -13.35 13.77 20.36
CA LEU A 7 -12.03 13.82 19.72
C LEU A 7 -11.02 12.87 20.36
N THR A 8 -11.04 12.73 21.69
CA THR A 8 -10.08 11.88 22.40
C THR A 8 -10.28 10.42 22.04
N ASP A 9 -11.54 9.95 22.02
CA ASP A 9 -11.88 8.60 21.60
C ASP A 9 -11.57 8.37 20.13
N PHE A 10 -11.77 9.38 19.27
CA PHE A 10 -11.39 9.32 17.87
C PHE A 10 -9.87 9.15 17.67
N ILE A 11 -9.06 9.88 18.45
CA ILE A 11 -7.61 9.75 18.41
C ILE A 11 -7.19 8.36 18.91
N ALA A 12 -7.72 7.91 20.05
CA ALA A 12 -7.40 6.60 20.61
C ALA A 12 -7.75 5.46 19.64
N ALA A 13 -8.95 5.51 19.04
CA ALA A 13 -9.38 4.53 18.06
C ALA A 13 -8.53 4.57 16.77
N SER A 14 -8.11 5.76 16.32
CA SER A 14 -7.21 5.89 15.17
C SER A 14 -5.81 5.34 15.46
N CYS A 15 -5.28 5.54 16.66
CA CYS A 15 -3.99 4.97 17.07
C CYS A 15 -4.00 3.44 17.15
N ALA A 16 -5.17 2.83 17.38
CA ALA A 16 -5.33 1.37 17.41
C ALA A 16 -5.37 0.72 16.02
N LEU A 17 -5.43 1.49 14.92
CA LEU A 17 -5.46 0.98 13.55
C LEU A 17 -4.05 0.60 13.07
N THR A 18 -3.54 -0.52 13.56
CA THR A 18 -2.23 -1.08 13.18
C THR A 18 -2.37 -2.46 12.53
N LEU A 19 -1.32 -2.92 11.86
CA LEU A 19 -1.21 -4.29 11.34
C LEU A 19 -0.54 -5.26 12.33
N GLU A 20 -0.21 -4.79 13.54
CA GLU A 20 0.53 -5.56 14.54
C GLU A 20 -0.20 -6.88 14.89
N GLY A 21 0.53 -7.99 14.80
CA GLY A 21 -0.01 -9.32 15.05
C GLY A 21 -1.02 -9.82 14.00
N ARG A 22 -1.25 -9.08 12.90
CA ARG A 22 -2.24 -9.42 11.86
C ARG A 22 -1.63 -9.71 10.49
N VAL A 23 -0.38 -9.29 10.24
CA VAL A 23 0.33 -9.57 8.98
C VAL A 23 0.37 -11.07 8.67
N ALA A 24 0.54 -11.89 9.71
CA ALA A 24 0.57 -13.34 9.62
C ALA A 24 -0.77 -13.96 9.21
N ASP A 25 -1.88 -13.21 9.11
CA ASP A 25 -3.18 -13.71 8.63
C ASP A 25 -3.38 -13.50 7.12
N ILE A 26 -2.48 -12.76 6.47
CA ILE A 26 -2.57 -12.49 5.03
C ILE A 26 -2.15 -13.76 4.27
N ARG A 27 -2.99 -14.21 3.32
CA ARG A 27 -2.83 -15.49 2.60
C ARG A 27 -2.85 -15.37 1.08
N CYS A 28 -3.02 -14.17 0.55
CA CYS A 28 -3.03 -13.89 -0.88
C CYS A 28 -1.74 -13.19 -1.32
N PRO A 29 -1.41 -13.20 -2.62
CA PRO A 29 -0.37 -12.33 -3.16
C PRO A 29 -0.68 -10.86 -2.86
N VAL A 30 0.35 -10.09 -2.49
CA VAL A 30 0.20 -8.68 -2.12
C VAL A 30 1.07 -7.80 -3.01
N LEU A 31 0.47 -6.76 -3.57
CA LEU A 31 1.18 -5.65 -4.17
C LEU A 31 1.25 -4.48 -3.19
N LEU A 32 2.46 -3.99 -2.94
CA LEU A 32 2.74 -2.81 -2.13
C LEU A 32 3.34 -1.74 -3.04
N THR A 33 3.01 -0.48 -2.75
CA THR A 33 3.55 0.67 -3.49
C THR A 33 4.22 1.64 -2.53
N THR A 34 5.36 2.18 -2.92
CA THR A 34 6.02 3.29 -2.24
C THR A 34 6.38 4.38 -3.23
N ALA A 35 6.30 5.63 -2.80
CA ALA A 35 6.64 6.79 -3.59
C ALA A 35 7.70 7.63 -2.86
N GLU A 36 8.71 8.09 -3.60
CA GLU A 36 9.91 8.76 -3.06
C GLU A 36 9.60 9.93 -2.10
N GLY A 37 8.59 10.73 -2.42
CA GLY A 37 8.11 11.87 -1.64
C GLY A 37 6.90 11.57 -0.76
N ASP A 38 6.57 10.30 -0.50
CA ASP A 38 5.42 9.89 0.33
C ASP A 38 5.85 9.26 1.66
N PRO A 39 5.91 10.05 2.76
CA PRO A 39 6.24 9.55 4.08
C PRO A 39 5.29 8.46 4.59
N MET A 40 4.03 8.46 4.17
CA MET A 40 3.05 7.47 4.63
C MET A 40 3.35 6.08 4.05
N SER A 41 4.07 6.03 2.93
CA SER A 41 4.42 4.76 2.26
C SER A 41 5.70 4.09 2.79
N LYS A 42 6.43 4.74 3.70
CA LYS A 42 7.74 4.25 4.20
C LYS A 42 7.68 2.87 4.85
N GLY A 43 6.53 2.49 5.42
CA GLY A 43 6.34 1.17 6.04
C GLY A 43 6.19 0.02 5.03
N ALA A 44 6.01 0.29 3.74
CA ALA A 44 5.74 -0.74 2.73
C ALA A 44 6.86 -1.78 2.61
N GLU A 45 8.12 -1.37 2.70
CA GLU A 45 9.26 -2.29 2.62
C GLU A 45 9.33 -3.26 3.81
N ALA A 46 9.15 -2.73 5.02
CA ALA A 46 9.13 -3.55 6.22
C ALA A 46 7.97 -4.54 6.19
N LEU A 47 6.78 -4.09 5.79
CA LEU A 47 5.61 -4.97 5.63
C LEU A 47 5.85 -6.05 4.57
N ALA A 48 6.49 -5.72 3.44
CA ALA A 48 6.82 -6.69 2.40
C ALA A 48 7.69 -7.83 2.94
N ALA A 49 8.62 -7.53 3.86
CA ALA A 49 9.49 -8.50 4.48
C ALA A 49 8.80 -9.37 5.55
N GLU A 50 7.71 -8.87 6.15
CA GLU A 50 6.94 -9.60 7.18
C GLU A 50 5.82 -10.47 6.61
N LEU A 51 5.44 -10.26 5.35
CA LEU A 51 4.36 -11.03 4.71
C LEU A 51 4.74 -12.52 4.60
N PRO A 52 3.82 -13.44 4.95
CA PRO A 52 4.09 -14.88 4.91
C PRO A 52 4.04 -15.48 3.50
N GLY A 53 3.64 -14.69 2.49
CA GLY A 53 3.42 -15.13 1.11
C GLY A 53 4.05 -14.18 0.08
N PRO A 54 3.73 -14.34 -1.22
CA PRO A 54 4.31 -13.54 -2.28
C PRO A 54 4.00 -12.05 -2.10
N ALA A 55 5.05 -11.23 -2.06
CA ALA A 55 4.96 -9.78 -1.99
C ALA A 55 5.69 -9.15 -3.17
N THR A 56 5.05 -8.20 -3.84
CA THR A 56 5.66 -7.36 -4.87
C THR A 56 5.68 -5.93 -4.38
N LEU A 57 6.83 -5.26 -4.51
CA LEU A 57 6.98 -3.86 -4.13
C LEU A 57 7.27 -3.01 -5.37
N LEU A 58 6.39 -2.07 -5.67
CA LEU A 58 6.60 -1.06 -6.71
C LEU A 58 7.07 0.25 -6.10
N ARG A 59 8.12 0.82 -6.68
CA ARG A 59 8.69 2.11 -6.28
C ARG A 59 8.38 3.14 -7.36
N PHE A 60 7.87 4.29 -6.93
CA PHE A 60 7.59 5.44 -7.78
C PHE A 60 8.50 6.59 -7.42
N THR A 61 9.06 7.24 -8.44
CA THR A 61 10.05 8.30 -8.25
C THR A 61 9.51 9.65 -8.69
N SER A 62 10.11 10.71 -8.16
CA SER A 62 9.82 12.08 -8.57
C SER A 62 10.20 12.30 -10.04
N ALA A 63 11.27 11.64 -10.51
CA ALA A 63 11.71 11.68 -11.92
C ALA A 63 10.66 11.11 -12.90
N GLU A 64 9.89 10.12 -12.46
CA GLU A 64 8.75 9.56 -13.22
C GLU A 64 7.47 10.41 -13.10
N GLY A 65 7.51 11.51 -12.33
CA GLY A 65 6.33 12.32 -12.01
C GLY A 65 5.32 11.60 -11.10
N ALA A 66 5.72 10.51 -10.45
CA ALA A 66 4.85 9.62 -9.66
C ALA A 66 5.28 9.53 -8.18
N GLY A 67 6.26 10.33 -7.76
CA GLY A 67 6.85 10.30 -6.43
C GLY A 67 6.02 10.96 -5.33
N ASP A 68 4.86 11.53 -5.64
CA ASP A 68 3.98 12.15 -4.64
C ASP A 68 3.10 11.14 -3.92
N HIS A 69 2.41 11.59 -2.87
CA HIS A 69 1.47 10.75 -2.12
C HIS A 69 0.46 10.09 -3.06
N CYS A 70 0.32 8.77 -2.95
CA CYS A 70 -0.52 7.96 -3.83
C CYS A 70 -0.23 8.10 -5.34
N SER A 71 0.96 8.58 -5.72
CA SER A 71 1.36 8.82 -7.12
C SER A 71 0.33 9.65 -7.90
N MET A 72 -0.29 10.63 -7.24
CA MET A 72 -1.40 11.43 -7.76
C MET A 72 -1.05 12.15 -9.07
N ARG A 73 0.19 12.59 -9.26
CA ARG A 73 0.62 13.35 -10.44
C ARG A 73 0.85 12.49 -11.69
N ASN A 74 0.98 11.17 -11.57
CA ASN A 74 1.10 10.28 -12.72
C ASN A 74 0.32 8.97 -12.50
N ARG A 75 -1.00 9.14 -12.35
CA ARG A 75 -1.94 8.02 -12.19
C ARG A 75 -1.95 7.05 -13.36
N THR A 76 -1.62 7.51 -14.56
CA THR A 76 -1.47 6.64 -15.73
C THR A 76 -0.35 5.62 -15.53
N LEU A 77 0.82 6.04 -15.05
CA LEU A 77 1.92 5.12 -14.76
C LEU A 77 1.59 4.16 -13.62
N LEU A 78 1.00 4.67 -12.53
CA LEU A 78 0.52 3.86 -11.41
C LEU A 78 -0.43 2.77 -11.90
N ASN A 79 -1.50 3.17 -12.59
CA ASN A 79 -2.54 2.24 -13.05
C ASN A 79 -1.95 1.20 -14.02
N ARG A 80 -1.08 1.60 -14.95
CA ARG A 80 -0.43 0.65 -15.87
C ARG A 80 0.33 -0.44 -15.13
N ARG A 81 1.15 -0.08 -14.14
CA ARG A 81 1.96 -1.06 -13.38
C ARG A 81 1.10 -1.94 -12.48
N VAL A 82 0.11 -1.36 -11.81
CA VAL A 82 -0.81 -2.10 -10.93
C VAL A 82 -1.68 -3.07 -11.74
N LEU A 83 -2.22 -2.64 -12.87
CA LEU A 83 -3.05 -3.49 -13.73
C LEU A 83 -2.22 -4.61 -14.36
N ALA A 84 -1.00 -4.32 -14.83
CA ALA A 84 -0.11 -5.36 -15.34
C ALA A 84 0.19 -6.43 -14.26
N TRP A 85 0.43 -6.01 -13.01
CA TRP A 85 0.62 -6.95 -11.91
C TRP A 85 -0.64 -7.78 -11.61
N LEU A 86 -1.83 -7.17 -11.68
CA LEU A 86 -3.10 -7.88 -11.52
C LEU A 86 -3.30 -8.91 -12.62
N ASP A 87 -3.01 -8.57 -13.87
CA ASP A 87 -3.13 -9.48 -15.02
C ASP A 87 -2.21 -10.70 -14.84
N GLU A 88 -0.96 -10.47 -14.44
CA GLU A 88 0.01 -11.52 -14.14
C GLU A 88 -0.41 -12.40 -12.95
N THR A 89 -0.92 -11.78 -11.87
CA THR A 89 -1.23 -12.47 -10.61
C THR A 89 -2.53 -13.27 -10.68
N LEU A 90 -3.54 -12.74 -11.39
CA LEU A 90 -4.85 -13.38 -11.52
C LEU A 90 -4.93 -14.31 -12.75
N GLY A 91 -3.87 -14.36 -13.56
CA GLY A 91 -3.82 -15.22 -14.72
C GLY A 91 -4.79 -14.80 -15.82
N ALA A 92 -5.02 -13.49 -15.99
CA ALA A 92 -5.67 -12.95 -17.19
C ALA A 92 -4.70 -13.04 -18.38
N SER A 93 -4.29 -14.26 -18.71
CA SER A 93 -3.66 -14.56 -19.99
C SER A 93 -4.75 -14.43 -21.05
N GLY A 94 -4.60 -13.44 -21.92
CA GLY A 94 -5.29 -13.46 -23.22
C GLY A 94 -4.82 -14.64 -24.07
#